data_AF-A0A6N3H9K5-F1
#
_entry.id   AF-A0A6N3H9K5-F1
#
_cell.length_a   1.000
_cell.length_b   1.000
_cell.length_c   1.000
_cell.angle_alpha   90.00
_cell.angle_beta   90.00
_cell.angle_gamma   90.00
#
_symmetry.space_group_name_H-M   'P 1'
#
loop_
_entity.id
_entity.type
_entity.pdbx_description
1 polymer ?
#
loop_
_entity_poly.entity_id
_entity_poly.type
_entity_poly.pdbx_seq_one_letter_code
_entity_poly.pdbx_strand_id
1 'polypeptide(L)'
;MKKWKQRGFAFVLALSLTTGMLTGAQAAVSKETLNDAVQDTAEYMYRTVQDPQVGSIGGEWAVLGLARSGYDVPDSYYQDYYATVETYVKACDGKLHDKKYTEYSRVIVALSSIGKDARNVGGYDLTKPLGDYDKTIWQGLNGPIWALIALDSRDYPMPENPEAETQATRQMYIDRILECQLPDGGWSLFGGTSAASSGDGVSDPDITGMALQALAKYQDQPAVAKATEEALACMSKKQNSEGGFSSWGTKNSESCVQIIVALCELGIPLDDPRFVKNGNTLLDNLMTFYLPGNGFLHTADGSGSNQMASEQAFYGLIAAQRLQDGRNSLYRMSDARTIPDGPATGPAKGAGLEGKDPAVHSSPITQMGKTFDDITGVNAHKNQPAIEALAARGIIDGKSDGSFDPEGSMTRAEFAAIVVRALGLTPEGKNSFSDVAAEAWYAPYVGTAYSCGIITGVGDGRFNPSGTITRQEAAVMVSRAAKLCGLETEMDNAATRNMLAQFPDYMGTAEWARAPLAFCYQEKILDQAELNIRPLEAVTRAEVAQMLFNLLSSANLL
;
A
#
# COMPACT_ATOMS: atom_id res chain seq x y z
N MET A 1 -44.87 37.56 55.31
CA MET A 1 -43.72 36.86 54.68
C MET A 1 -44.02 35.40 54.27
N LYS A 2 -45.15 35.09 53.58
CA LYS A 2 -45.41 33.68 53.16
C LYS A 2 -46.13 33.47 51.81
N LYS A 3 -46.28 34.51 50.97
CA LYS A 3 -46.89 34.37 49.62
C LYS A 3 -46.03 34.86 48.44
N TRP A 4 -44.83 35.38 48.69
CA TRP A 4 -43.93 35.89 47.63
C TRP A 4 -42.76 34.95 47.30
N LYS A 5 -42.55 33.86 48.04
CA LYS A 5 -41.46 32.90 47.76
C LYS A 5 -41.85 31.74 46.83
N GLN A 6 -43.15 31.56 46.51
CA GLN A 6 -43.60 30.45 45.65
C GLN A 6 -43.79 30.83 44.17
N ARG A 7 -43.85 32.13 43.82
CA ARG A 7 -44.00 32.55 42.41
C ARG A 7 -42.67 32.82 41.69
N GLY A 8 -41.58 33.03 42.41
CA GLY A 8 -40.23 33.16 41.82
C GLY A 8 -39.60 31.82 41.42
N PHE A 9 -40.00 30.71 42.05
CA PHE A 9 -39.42 29.40 41.77
C PHE A 9 -40.03 28.70 40.55
N ALA A 10 -41.29 28.98 40.20
CA ALA A 10 -41.91 28.43 39.00
C ALA A 10 -41.42 29.11 37.71
N PHE A 11 -41.02 30.39 37.77
CA PHE A 11 -40.49 31.10 36.61
C PHE A 11 -39.02 30.76 36.31
N VAL A 12 -38.23 30.44 37.35
CA VAL A 12 -36.83 29.98 37.16
C VAL A 12 -36.78 28.52 36.69
N LEU A 13 -37.73 27.67 37.07
CA LEU A 13 -37.82 26.30 36.51
C LEU A 13 -38.36 26.26 35.07
N ALA A 14 -39.22 27.20 34.68
CA ALA A 14 -39.72 27.30 33.30
C ALA A 14 -38.68 27.91 32.33
N LEU A 15 -37.75 28.73 32.84
CA LEU A 15 -36.64 29.27 32.07
C LEU A 15 -35.43 28.32 32.00
N SER A 16 -35.31 27.37 32.93
CA SER A 16 -34.30 26.28 32.86
C SER A 16 -34.78 25.03 32.12
N LEU A 17 -36.06 24.96 31.73
CA LEU A 17 -36.62 23.93 30.85
C LEU A 17 -36.70 24.37 29.37
N THR A 18 -36.27 25.59 29.03
CA THR A 18 -36.21 26.09 27.65
C THR A 18 -34.79 26.36 27.15
N THR A 19 -33.77 26.13 27.97
CA THR A 19 -32.36 26.03 27.53
C THR A 19 -31.89 24.58 27.38
N GLY A 20 -32.82 23.61 27.46
CA GLY A 20 -32.57 22.17 27.31
C GLY A 20 -32.88 21.62 25.91
N MET A 21 -32.89 22.47 24.88
CA MET A 21 -33.03 22.04 23.48
C MET A 21 -32.11 22.91 22.62
N LEU A 22 -31.33 22.25 21.76
CA LEU A 22 -30.23 22.77 20.93
C LEU A 22 -28.84 22.72 21.58
N THR A 23 -28.47 21.61 22.22
CA THR A 23 -27.16 21.04 21.88
C THR A 23 -27.36 20.31 20.56
N GLY A 24 -27.21 21.04 19.45
CA GLY A 24 -27.12 20.42 18.14
C GLY A 24 -26.04 19.34 18.19
N ALA A 25 -26.30 18.22 17.53
CA ALA A 25 -25.28 17.21 17.29
C ALA A 25 -24.04 17.88 16.67
N GLN A 26 -23.02 18.12 17.48
CA GLN A 26 -21.66 18.34 17.00
C GLN A 26 -21.03 16.96 16.87
N ALA A 27 -21.29 16.28 15.76
CA ALA A 27 -20.62 15.04 15.34
C ALA A 27 -21.17 14.58 13.98
N ALA A 28 -20.94 15.38 12.95
CA ALA A 28 -20.97 14.90 11.58
C ALA A 28 -19.92 15.70 10.82
N VAL A 29 -18.92 15.01 10.28
CA VAL A 29 -17.95 15.59 9.36
C VAL A 29 -18.69 16.34 8.25
N SER A 30 -18.43 17.65 8.15
CA SER A 30 -19.07 18.51 7.15
C SER A 30 -18.58 18.17 5.75
N LYS A 31 -19.33 18.61 4.72
CA LYS A 31 -18.91 18.49 3.32
C LYS A 31 -17.54 19.13 3.10
N GLU A 32 -17.33 20.30 3.68
CA GLU A 32 -16.09 21.06 3.59
C GLU A 32 -14.93 20.27 4.22
N THR A 33 -15.11 19.77 5.45
CA THR A 33 -14.09 18.97 6.14
C THR A 33 -13.74 17.69 5.39
N LEU A 34 -14.74 17.01 4.83
CA LEU A 34 -14.52 15.82 4.00
C LEU A 34 -13.70 16.15 2.75
N ASN A 35 -14.06 17.23 2.05
CA ASN A 35 -13.34 17.66 0.85
C ASN A 35 -11.90 18.07 1.16
N ASP A 36 -11.67 18.79 2.25
CA ASP A 36 -10.33 19.18 2.68
C ASP A 36 -9.48 17.94 2.99
N ALA A 37 -10.04 16.95 3.69
CA ALA A 37 -9.35 15.69 3.99
C ALA A 37 -9.05 14.87 2.73
N VAL A 38 -9.96 14.84 1.74
CA VAL A 38 -9.71 14.20 0.43
C VAL A 38 -8.55 14.89 -0.29
N GLN A 39 -8.53 16.22 -0.35
CA GLN A 39 -7.47 16.97 -1.05
C GLN A 39 -6.10 16.79 -0.38
N ASP A 40 -6.04 16.92 0.94
CA ASP A 40 -4.81 16.76 1.71
C ASP A 40 -4.26 15.33 1.59
N THR A 41 -5.14 14.32 1.70
CA THR A 41 -4.72 12.92 1.56
C THR A 41 -4.31 12.59 0.13
N ALA A 42 -4.95 13.19 -0.88
CA ALA A 42 -4.54 13.03 -2.28
C ALA A 42 -3.13 13.61 -2.52
N GLU A 43 -2.83 14.79 -1.98
CA GLU A 43 -1.50 15.39 -2.06
C GLU A 43 -0.45 14.51 -1.35
N TYR A 44 -0.78 13.99 -0.15
CA TYR A 44 0.08 13.04 0.56
C TYR A 44 0.35 11.78 -0.28
N MET A 45 -0.69 11.17 -0.86
CA MET A 45 -0.58 9.97 -1.70
C MET A 45 0.28 10.21 -2.94
N TYR A 46 0.02 11.30 -3.67
CA TYR A 46 0.78 11.63 -4.87
C TYR A 46 2.25 11.93 -4.57
N ARG A 47 2.54 12.53 -3.40
CA ARG A 47 3.91 12.81 -2.95
C ARG A 47 4.66 11.55 -2.51
N THR A 48 4.00 10.61 -1.85
CA THR A 48 4.65 9.43 -1.26
C THR A 48 4.68 8.21 -2.18
N VAL A 49 3.75 8.12 -3.13
CA VAL A 49 3.66 7.03 -4.11
C VAL A 49 3.92 7.60 -5.50
N GLN A 50 5.17 7.97 -5.78
CA GLN A 50 5.53 8.59 -7.07
C GLN A 50 5.64 7.58 -8.21
N ASP A 51 6.11 6.36 -7.89
CA ASP A 51 6.35 5.27 -8.84
C ASP A 51 5.58 4.01 -8.44
N PRO A 52 4.23 4.02 -8.56
CA PRO A 52 3.40 2.89 -8.15
C PRO A 52 3.84 1.61 -8.85
N GLN A 53 4.09 0.57 -8.06
CA GLN A 53 4.44 -0.77 -8.54
C GLN A 53 3.20 -1.68 -8.47
N VAL A 54 3.27 -2.82 -9.16
CA VAL A 54 2.26 -3.89 -8.98
C VAL A 54 2.48 -4.52 -7.59
N GLY A 55 1.63 -4.22 -6.61
CA GLY A 55 1.88 -4.61 -5.22
C GLY A 55 0.77 -4.21 -4.24
N SER A 56 0.66 -4.91 -3.12
CA SER A 56 -0.48 -4.72 -2.18
C SER A 56 -0.52 -3.35 -1.50
N ILE A 57 0.62 -2.67 -1.39
CA ILE A 57 0.80 -1.35 -0.76
C ILE A 57 1.67 -0.50 -1.70
N GLY A 58 1.39 0.80 -1.81
CA GLY A 58 2.15 1.73 -2.64
C GLY A 58 1.93 1.54 -4.13
N GLY A 59 0.80 0.94 -4.50
CA GLY A 59 0.47 0.54 -5.87
C GLY A 59 -0.98 0.84 -6.22
N GLU A 60 -1.76 -0.22 -6.43
CA GLU A 60 -3.10 -0.15 -7.00
C GLU A 60 -4.10 0.72 -6.21
N TRP A 61 -4.05 0.73 -4.87
CA TRP A 61 -4.99 1.50 -4.05
C TRP A 61 -4.72 3.00 -4.12
N ALA A 62 -3.44 3.41 -4.16
CA ALA A 62 -3.06 4.80 -4.40
C ALA A 62 -3.54 5.27 -5.78
N VAL A 63 -3.35 4.44 -6.82
CA VAL A 63 -3.83 4.72 -8.18
C VAL A 63 -5.36 4.87 -8.21
N LEU A 64 -6.08 3.92 -7.60
CA LEU A 64 -7.54 3.98 -7.47
C LEU A 64 -7.99 5.28 -6.79
N GLY A 65 -7.42 5.59 -5.62
CA GLY A 65 -7.78 6.77 -4.85
C GLY A 65 -7.53 8.05 -5.66
N LEU A 66 -6.31 8.23 -6.19
CA LEU A 66 -5.95 9.41 -6.97
C LEU A 66 -6.86 9.59 -8.18
N ALA A 67 -7.09 8.53 -8.97
CA ALA A 67 -7.94 8.57 -10.16
C ALA A 67 -9.41 8.89 -9.86
N ARG A 68 -9.90 8.55 -8.66
CA ARG A 68 -11.31 8.73 -8.27
C ARG A 68 -11.57 9.97 -7.40
N SER A 69 -10.53 10.59 -6.87
CA SER A 69 -10.58 11.75 -5.96
C SER A 69 -10.98 13.07 -6.64
N GLY A 70 -10.70 13.22 -7.93
CA GLY A 70 -10.80 14.52 -8.61
C GLY A 70 -9.63 15.47 -8.34
N TYR A 71 -8.58 15.00 -7.65
CA TYR A 71 -7.30 15.71 -7.54
C TYR A 71 -6.59 15.77 -8.91
N ASP A 72 -5.93 16.88 -9.20
CA ASP A 72 -5.25 17.11 -10.48
C ASP A 72 -3.90 16.38 -10.51
N VAL A 73 -3.93 15.11 -10.90
CA VAL A 73 -2.73 14.31 -11.17
C VAL A 73 -2.44 14.32 -12.68
N PRO A 74 -1.19 14.61 -13.10
CA PRO A 74 -0.79 14.55 -14.49
C PRO A 74 -1.06 13.18 -15.13
N ASP A 75 -1.51 13.17 -16.39
CA ASP A 75 -1.78 11.93 -17.13
C ASP A 75 -0.54 11.01 -17.20
N SER A 76 0.67 11.58 -17.20
CA SER A 76 1.93 10.85 -17.21
C SER A 76 2.07 9.87 -16.03
N TYR A 77 1.60 10.24 -14.84
CA TYR A 77 1.63 9.36 -13.67
C TYR A 77 0.88 8.04 -13.93
N TYR A 78 -0.31 8.14 -14.55
CA TYR A 78 -1.13 6.96 -14.85
C TYR A 78 -0.62 6.19 -16.08
N GLN A 79 -0.02 6.90 -17.05
CA GLN A 79 0.64 6.27 -18.21
C GLN A 79 1.86 5.46 -17.76
N ASP A 80 2.66 6.02 -16.84
CA ASP A 80 3.84 5.36 -16.28
C ASP A 80 3.43 4.13 -15.45
N TYR A 81 2.38 4.25 -14.64
CA TYR A 81 1.79 3.10 -13.94
C TYR A 81 1.33 2.02 -14.93
N TYR A 82 0.58 2.37 -15.98
CA TYR A 82 0.13 1.40 -16.97
C TYR A 82 1.31 0.69 -17.66
N ALA A 83 2.38 1.42 -18.00
CA ALA A 83 3.60 0.86 -18.57
C ALA A 83 4.31 -0.10 -17.58
N THR A 84 4.34 0.23 -16.28
CA THR A 84 4.81 -0.66 -15.22
C THR A 84 3.98 -1.95 -15.18
N VAL A 85 2.65 -1.86 -15.22
CA VAL A 85 1.77 -3.02 -15.24
C VAL A 85 2.02 -3.86 -16.50
N GLU A 86 2.11 -3.26 -17.70
CA GLU A 86 2.38 -4.00 -18.93
C GLU A 86 3.72 -4.74 -18.88
N THR A 87 4.75 -4.10 -18.34
CA THR A 87 6.09 -4.70 -18.16
C THR A 87 6.03 -5.87 -17.18
N TYR A 88 5.37 -5.68 -16.05
CA TYR A 88 5.14 -6.72 -15.05
C TYR A 88 4.39 -7.91 -15.67
N VAL A 89 3.24 -7.67 -16.28
CA VAL A 89 2.39 -8.71 -16.89
C VAL A 89 3.16 -9.51 -17.95
N LYS A 90 3.95 -8.86 -18.80
CA LYS A 90 4.80 -9.53 -19.81
C LYS A 90 5.91 -10.35 -19.17
N ALA A 91 6.61 -9.81 -18.16
CA ALA A 91 7.65 -10.54 -17.42
C ALA A 91 7.09 -11.81 -16.74
N CYS A 92 5.79 -11.80 -16.47
CA CYS A 92 5.08 -12.86 -15.78
C CYS A 92 4.29 -13.80 -16.69
N ASP A 93 4.42 -13.68 -18.01
CA ASP A 93 3.62 -14.43 -18.99
C ASP A 93 2.10 -14.37 -18.70
N GLY A 94 1.62 -13.23 -18.19
CA GLY A 94 0.23 -13.02 -17.80
C GLY A 94 -0.21 -13.68 -16.50
N LYS A 95 0.67 -14.38 -15.77
CA LYS A 95 0.33 -15.14 -14.56
C LYS A 95 0.68 -14.39 -13.28
N LEU A 96 -0.18 -13.48 -12.82
CA LEU A 96 0.07 -12.64 -11.63
C LEU A 96 0.24 -13.42 -10.31
N HIS A 97 -0.38 -14.58 -10.17
CA HIS A 97 -0.12 -15.51 -9.07
C HIS A 97 -0.76 -16.88 -9.35
N ASP A 98 -0.17 -17.96 -8.82
CA ASP A 98 -0.73 -19.32 -8.91
C ASP A 98 -1.87 -19.63 -7.91
N LYS A 99 -2.09 -18.75 -6.91
CA LYS A 99 -2.94 -19.02 -5.75
C LYS A 99 -3.74 -17.80 -5.32
N LYS A 100 -3.09 -16.64 -5.30
CA LYS A 100 -3.72 -15.38 -4.88
C LYS A 100 -4.40 -14.70 -6.06
N TYR A 101 -5.58 -15.17 -6.44
CA TYR A 101 -6.30 -14.61 -7.59
C TYR A 101 -6.81 -13.19 -7.34
N THR A 102 -6.82 -12.74 -6.08
CA THR A 102 -7.01 -11.32 -5.72
C THR A 102 -5.96 -10.40 -6.34
N GLU A 103 -4.77 -10.89 -6.73
CA GLU A 103 -3.77 -10.07 -7.44
C GLU A 103 -4.31 -9.59 -8.80
N TYR A 104 -5.04 -10.44 -9.52
CA TYR A 104 -5.72 -10.04 -10.76
C TYR A 104 -6.81 -9.01 -10.48
N SER A 105 -7.67 -9.28 -9.49
CA SER A 105 -8.74 -8.36 -9.12
C SER A 105 -8.23 -6.97 -8.75
N ARG A 106 -7.15 -6.89 -7.97
CA ARG A 106 -6.53 -5.62 -7.56
C ARG A 106 -6.06 -4.80 -8.77
N VAL A 107 -5.31 -5.45 -9.68
CA VAL A 107 -4.83 -4.79 -10.92
C VAL A 107 -6.01 -4.37 -11.80
N ILE A 108 -7.03 -5.22 -11.98
CA ILE A 108 -8.23 -4.89 -12.78
C ILE A 108 -8.93 -3.63 -12.22
N VAL A 109 -9.10 -3.53 -10.90
CA VAL A 109 -9.74 -2.37 -10.25
C VAL A 109 -8.94 -1.09 -10.50
N ALA A 110 -7.61 -1.13 -10.35
CA ALA A 110 -6.76 0.02 -10.61
C ALA A 110 -6.80 0.44 -12.10
N LEU A 111 -6.66 -0.50 -13.03
CA LEU A 111 -6.74 -0.22 -14.47
C LEU A 111 -8.10 0.37 -14.86
N SER A 112 -9.17 -0.15 -14.25
CA SER A 112 -10.53 0.34 -14.47
C SER A 112 -10.70 1.78 -14.01
N SER A 113 -10.06 2.18 -12.91
CA SER A 113 -10.15 3.54 -12.37
C SER A 113 -9.52 4.60 -13.28
N ILE A 114 -8.52 4.20 -14.08
CA ILE A 114 -7.82 5.05 -15.06
C ILE A 114 -8.34 4.84 -16.50
N GLY A 115 -9.46 4.12 -16.66
CA GLY A 115 -10.10 3.94 -17.96
C GLY A 115 -9.40 2.96 -18.90
N LYS A 116 -8.42 2.17 -18.43
CA LYS A 116 -7.79 1.10 -19.20
C LYS A 116 -8.61 -0.19 -19.13
N ASP A 117 -8.55 -0.99 -20.21
CA ASP A 117 -9.27 -2.27 -20.32
C ASP A 117 -8.34 -3.40 -19.87
N ALA A 118 -8.71 -4.10 -18.80
CA ALA A 118 -7.89 -5.18 -18.24
C ALA A 118 -7.88 -6.47 -19.09
N ARG A 119 -8.66 -6.56 -20.17
CA ARG A 119 -8.68 -7.72 -21.08
C ARG A 119 -7.56 -7.70 -22.12
N ASN A 120 -6.83 -6.59 -22.24
CA ASN A 120 -5.67 -6.49 -23.11
C ASN A 120 -4.59 -5.63 -22.46
N VAL A 121 -3.74 -6.28 -21.68
CA VAL A 121 -2.60 -5.65 -21.00
C VAL A 121 -1.35 -6.37 -21.46
N GLY A 122 -0.53 -5.72 -22.27
CA GLY A 122 0.66 -6.34 -22.84
C GLY A 122 0.39 -7.59 -23.70
N GLY A 123 -0.83 -7.77 -24.21
CA GLY A 123 -1.26 -8.96 -24.95
C GLY A 123 -1.94 -10.05 -24.11
N TYR A 124 -2.16 -9.82 -22.82
CA TYR A 124 -2.81 -10.76 -21.90
C TYR A 124 -4.16 -10.25 -21.41
N ASP A 125 -5.10 -11.18 -21.21
CA ASP A 125 -6.39 -10.91 -20.58
C ASP A 125 -6.30 -11.20 -19.08
N LEU A 126 -6.25 -10.15 -18.27
CA LEU A 126 -6.16 -10.27 -16.81
C LEU A 126 -7.49 -10.67 -16.16
N THR A 127 -8.61 -10.61 -16.89
CA THR A 127 -9.90 -11.11 -16.40
C THR A 127 -10.01 -12.62 -16.53
N LYS A 128 -9.38 -13.24 -17.54
CA LYS A 128 -9.41 -14.69 -17.79
C LYS A 128 -9.23 -15.57 -16.54
N PRO A 129 -8.27 -15.31 -15.64
CA PRO A 129 -8.09 -16.09 -14.41
C PRO A 129 -9.32 -16.10 -13.49
N LEU A 130 -10.12 -15.03 -13.46
CA LEU A 130 -11.38 -14.98 -12.72
C LEU A 130 -12.49 -15.85 -13.35
N GLY A 131 -12.18 -16.58 -14.43
CA GLY A 131 -13.01 -17.67 -14.97
C GLY A 131 -12.73 -19.02 -14.31
N ASP A 132 -11.70 -19.14 -13.47
CA ASP A 132 -11.36 -20.36 -12.73
C ASP A 132 -11.94 -20.30 -11.32
N TYR A 133 -13.06 -21.00 -11.09
CA TYR A 133 -13.80 -20.93 -9.83
C TYR A 133 -12.97 -21.45 -8.66
N ASP A 134 -12.37 -22.64 -8.82
CA ASP A 134 -11.68 -23.35 -7.75
C ASP A 134 -10.46 -22.57 -7.24
N LYS A 135 -9.67 -21.99 -8.16
CA LYS A 135 -8.54 -21.14 -7.76
C LYS A 135 -8.99 -19.81 -7.18
N THR A 136 -10.08 -19.23 -7.68
CA THR A 136 -10.59 -17.97 -7.15
C THR A 136 -11.03 -18.11 -5.69
N ILE A 137 -11.78 -19.17 -5.34
CA ILE A 137 -12.30 -19.33 -3.97
C ILE A 137 -11.26 -19.81 -2.95
N TRP A 138 -10.03 -20.08 -3.37
CA TRP A 138 -8.99 -20.64 -2.49
C TRP A 138 -8.62 -19.67 -1.35
N GLN A 139 -8.69 -18.36 -1.58
CA GLN A 139 -8.41 -17.34 -0.57
C GLN A 139 -9.59 -17.08 0.39
N GLY A 140 -10.45 -18.06 0.60
CA GLY A 140 -11.68 -17.87 1.35
C GLY A 140 -12.61 -16.89 0.63
N LEU A 141 -13.31 -16.05 1.38
CA LEU A 141 -14.25 -15.08 0.81
C LEU A 141 -13.59 -13.92 0.07
N ASN A 142 -12.31 -13.63 0.30
CA ASN A 142 -11.61 -12.58 -0.45
C ASN A 142 -11.67 -12.82 -1.96
N GLY A 143 -11.51 -14.07 -2.39
CA GLY A 143 -11.57 -14.45 -3.80
C GLY A 143 -12.87 -14.03 -4.51
N PRO A 144 -14.02 -14.61 -4.17
CA PRO A 144 -15.30 -14.29 -4.81
C PRO A 144 -15.70 -12.82 -4.64
N ILE A 145 -15.41 -12.20 -3.49
CA ILE A 145 -15.68 -10.78 -3.24
C ILE A 145 -14.93 -9.90 -4.25
N TRP A 146 -13.61 -10.04 -4.32
CA TRP A 146 -12.79 -9.23 -5.21
C TRP A 146 -12.97 -9.59 -6.68
N ALA A 147 -13.34 -10.84 -7.01
CA ALA A 147 -13.71 -11.21 -8.37
C ALA A 147 -14.95 -10.44 -8.85
N LEU A 148 -16.00 -10.36 -8.02
CA LEU A 148 -17.20 -9.57 -8.35
C LEU A 148 -16.89 -8.08 -8.45
N ILE A 149 -16.18 -7.50 -7.47
CA ILE A 149 -15.78 -6.09 -7.50
C ILE A 149 -14.99 -5.75 -8.78
N ALA A 150 -14.00 -6.59 -9.14
CA ALA A 150 -13.19 -6.39 -10.34
C ALA A 150 -14.02 -6.49 -11.62
N LEU A 151 -14.84 -7.54 -11.77
CA LEU A 151 -15.67 -7.73 -12.95
C LEU A 151 -16.74 -6.64 -13.09
N ASP A 152 -17.30 -6.16 -11.98
CA ASP A 152 -18.32 -5.12 -11.99
C ASP A 152 -17.78 -3.69 -12.09
N SER A 153 -16.47 -3.49 -11.89
CA SER A 153 -15.84 -2.17 -11.93
C SER A 153 -16.09 -1.43 -13.26
N ARG A 154 -16.12 -2.16 -14.38
CA ARG A 154 -16.45 -1.65 -15.72
C ARG A 154 -17.40 -2.56 -16.50
N ASP A 155 -18.24 -3.32 -15.80
CA ASP A 155 -19.18 -4.26 -16.45
C ASP A 155 -18.48 -5.22 -17.42
N TYR A 156 -17.29 -5.73 -17.04
CA TYR A 156 -16.58 -6.72 -17.85
C TYR A 156 -17.49 -7.91 -18.13
N PRO A 157 -17.45 -8.57 -19.29
CA PRO A 157 -18.16 -9.84 -19.47
C PRO A 157 -17.62 -10.89 -18.49
N MET A 158 -18.39 -11.96 -18.23
CA MET A 158 -17.81 -13.09 -17.51
C MET A 158 -16.74 -13.73 -18.40
N PRO A 159 -15.48 -13.86 -17.95
CA PRO A 159 -14.42 -14.44 -18.75
C PRO A 159 -14.59 -15.95 -18.93
N GLU A 160 -14.28 -16.44 -20.12
CA GLU A 160 -14.16 -17.88 -20.39
C GLU A 160 -12.72 -18.33 -20.13
N ASN A 161 -12.56 -19.36 -19.31
CA ASN A 161 -11.27 -19.99 -19.03
C ASN A 161 -11.34 -21.49 -19.32
N PRO A 162 -10.99 -21.94 -20.54
CA PRO A 162 -11.05 -23.35 -20.91
C PRO A 162 -10.05 -24.23 -20.14
N GLU A 163 -9.10 -23.64 -19.41
CA GLU A 163 -8.13 -24.35 -18.58
C GLU A 163 -8.62 -24.55 -17.14
N ALA A 164 -9.74 -23.91 -16.75
CA ALA A 164 -10.32 -24.07 -15.42
C ALA A 164 -10.95 -25.47 -15.28
N GLU A 165 -10.74 -26.09 -14.11
CA GLU A 165 -11.45 -27.33 -13.76
C GLU A 165 -12.95 -27.06 -13.63
N THR A 166 -13.30 -26.00 -12.89
CA THR A 166 -14.66 -25.48 -12.80
C THR A 166 -14.72 -24.07 -13.39
N GLN A 167 -15.42 -23.92 -14.52
CA GLN A 167 -15.70 -22.61 -15.11
C GLN A 167 -16.60 -21.79 -14.17
N ALA A 168 -16.11 -20.63 -13.75
CA ALA A 168 -16.85 -19.73 -12.90
C ALA A 168 -18.00 -19.04 -13.65
N THR A 169 -19.04 -18.69 -12.89
CA THR A 169 -20.05 -17.71 -13.29
C THR A 169 -20.19 -16.66 -12.18
N ARG A 170 -20.76 -15.49 -12.50
CA ARG A 170 -21.09 -14.49 -11.48
C ARG A 170 -21.96 -15.07 -10.37
N GLN A 171 -22.98 -15.84 -10.74
CA GLN A 171 -23.91 -16.41 -9.75
C GLN A 171 -23.19 -17.35 -8.80
N MET A 172 -22.20 -18.13 -9.25
CA MET A 172 -21.42 -18.98 -8.34
C MET A 172 -20.65 -18.18 -7.30
N TYR A 173 -20.11 -17.01 -7.63
CA TYR A 173 -19.47 -16.15 -6.63
C TYR A 173 -20.46 -15.52 -5.66
N ILE A 174 -21.64 -15.11 -6.14
CA ILE A 174 -22.73 -14.61 -5.31
C ILE A 174 -23.19 -15.70 -4.33
N ASP A 175 -23.53 -16.88 -4.85
CA ASP A 175 -23.98 -18.04 -4.07
C ASP A 175 -22.93 -18.42 -3.03
N ARG A 176 -21.65 -18.44 -3.43
CA ARG A 176 -20.54 -18.72 -2.51
C ARG A 176 -20.48 -17.73 -1.34
N ILE A 177 -20.68 -16.44 -1.60
CA ILE A 177 -20.73 -15.43 -0.52
C ILE A 177 -21.95 -15.70 0.38
N LEU A 178 -23.13 -15.92 -0.20
CA LEU A 178 -24.36 -16.17 0.57
C LEU A 178 -24.28 -17.45 1.43
N GLU A 179 -23.73 -18.54 0.89
CA GLU A 179 -23.55 -19.82 1.59
C GLU A 179 -22.60 -19.70 2.79
N CYS A 180 -21.64 -18.76 2.74
CA CYS A 180 -20.70 -18.50 3.82
C CYS A 180 -21.23 -17.55 4.90
N GLN A 181 -22.46 -17.04 4.76
CA GLN A 181 -23.01 -16.12 5.77
C GLN A 181 -23.13 -16.86 7.11
N LEU A 182 -22.59 -16.24 8.15
CA LEU A 182 -22.56 -16.81 9.49
C LEU A 182 -23.91 -16.65 10.20
N PRO A 183 -24.20 -17.44 11.25
CA PRO A 183 -25.46 -17.36 11.99
C PRO A 183 -25.72 -15.99 12.65
N ASP A 184 -24.69 -15.17 12.85
CA ASP A 184 -24.83 -13.80 13.36
C ASP A 184 -25.22 -12.78 12.28
N GLY A 185 -25.26 -13.20 11.01
CA GLY A 185 -25.64 -12.42 9.84
C GLY A 185 -24.45 -11.81 9.08
N GLY A 186 -23.23 -11.85 9.61
CA GLY A 186 -22.05 -11.32 8.92
C GLY A 186 -21.22 -12.40 8.21
N TRP A 187 -20.00 -12.03 7.83
CA TRP A 187 -19.02 -12.92 7.21
C TRP A 187 -17.65 -12.82 7.89
N SER A 188 -16.85 -13.86 7.75
CA SER A 188 -15.44 -13.91 8.11
C SER A 188 -14.65 -14.56 6.97
N LEU A 189 -13.31 -14.48 7.01
CA LEU A 189 -12.48 -14.83 5.85
C LEU A 189 -12.70 -16.27 5.38
N PHE A 190 -12.73 -17.24 6.31
CA PHE A 190 -12.98 -18.65 6.01
C PHE A 190 -14.28 -19.18 6.64
N GLY A 191 -15.13 -18.31 7.19
CA GLY A 191 -16.42 -18.70 7.78
C GLY A 191 -17.32 -19.42 6.79
N GLY A 192 -17.97 -20.49 7.22
CA GLY A 192 -18.82 -21.31 6.36
C GLY A 192 -18.06 -22.13 5.30
N THR A 193 -16.72 -22.18 5.35
CA THR A 193 -15.89 -22.98 4.44
C THR A 193 -15.32 -24.22 5.13
N SER A 194 -14.85 -25.19 4.34
CA SER A 194 -14.13 -26.36 4.87
C SER A 194 -12.77 -26.02 5.48
N ALA A 195 -12.22 -24.84 5.18
CA ALA A 195 -10.96 -24.34 5.73
C ALA A 195 -11.15 -23.50 7.01
N ALA A 196 -12.39 -23.35 7.50
CA ALA A 196 -12.69 -22.57 8.70
C ALA A 196 -11.93 -23.08 9.93
N SER A 197 -11.31 -22.15 10.64
CA SER A 197 -10.70 -22.37 11.95
C SER A 197 -11.62 -21.88 13.08
N SER A 198 -11.22 -22.05 14.34
CA SER A 198 -12.04 -21.63 15.49
C SER A 198 -12.37 -20.13 15.52
N GLY A 199 -11.53 -19.28 14.91
CA GLY A 199 -11.77 -17.84 14.81
C GLY A 199 -12.80 -17.46 13.73
N ASP A 200 -13.01 -18.32 12.73
CA ASP A 200 -13.84 -18.01 11.57
C ASP A 200 -15.34 -18.16 11.82
N GLY A 201 -15.76 -18.68 12.98
CA GLY A 201 -17.17 -18.80 13.34
C GLY A 201 -17.86 -17.50 13.75
N VAL A 202 -17.12 -16.39 13.81
CA VAL A 202 -17.59 -15.06 14.20
C VAL A 202 -17.35 -14.07 13.07
N SER A 203 -18.33 -13.23 12.74
CA SER A 203 -18.17 -12.26 11.67
C SER A 203 -17.13 -11.20 11.99
N ASP A 204 -16.38 -10.83 10.95
CA ASP A 204 -15.35 -9.81 10.93
C ASP A 204 -15.88 -8.59 10.15
N PRO A 205 -15.69 -7.35 10.66
CA PRO A 205 -16.19 -6.15 9.98
C PRO A 205 -15.55 -5.91 8.62
N ASP A 206 -14.29 -6.27 8.40
CA ASP A 206 -13.60 -6.03 7.13
C ASP A 206 -14.21 -6.94 6.05
N ILE A 207 -14.27 -8.24 6.32
CA ILE A 207 -14.84 -9.21 5.38
C ILE A 207 -16.34 -8.96 5.18
N THR A 208 -17.07 -8.60 6.23
CA THR A 208 -18.50 -8.27 6.10
C THR A 208 -18.70 -7.02 5.24
N GLY A 209 -17.91 -5.96 5.46
CA GLY A 209 -17.95 -4.75 4.66
C GLY A 209 -17.65 -5.05 3.19
N MET A 210 -16.57 -5.78 2.91
CA MET A 210 -16.22 -6.12 1.53
C MET A 210 -17.27 -7.03 0.85
N ALA A 211 -17.89 -7.97 1.59
CA ALA A 211 -18.99 -8.78 1.06
C ALA A 211 -20.20 -7.91 0.66
N LEU A 212 -20.57 -6.94 1.50
CA LEU A 212 -21.61 -5.96 1.19
C LEU A 212 -21.27 -5.12 -0.05
N GLN A 213 -20.03 -4.67 -0.19
CA GLN A 213 -19.56 -3.94 -1.38
C GLN A 213 -19.72 -4.76 -2.66
N ALA A 214 -19.34 -6.04 -2.64
CA ALA A 214 -19.48 -6.95 -3.78
C ALA A 214 -20.96 -7.22 -4.13
N LEU A 215 -21.81 -7.39 -3.12
CA LEU A 215 -23.23 -7.71 -3.28
C LEU A 215 -24.11 -6.50 -3.64
N ALA A 216 -23.59 -5.27 -3.56
CA ALA A 216 -24.36 -4.04 -3.75
C ALA A 216 -25.05 -3.92 -5.12
N LYS A 217 -24.50 -4.53 -6.18
CA LYS A 217 -25.12 -4.52 -7.53
C LYS A 217 -26.29 -5.49 -7.68
N TYR A 218 -26.38 -6.48 -6.79
CA TYR A 218 -27.24 -7.66 -6.95
C TYR A 218 -28.46 -7.63 -6.01
N GLN A 219 -28.84 -6.43 -5.55
CA GLN A 219 -29.94 -6.23 -4.59
C GLN A 219 -31.32 -6.52 -5.19
N ASP A 220 -31.41 -6.71 -6.52
CA ASP A 220 -32.60 -7.20 -7.20
C ASP A 220 -32.88 -8.69 -6.88
N GLN A 221 -31.86 -9.44 -6.44
CA GLN A 221 -32.03 -10.82 -5.96
C GLN A 221 -32.54 -10.82 -4.50
N PRO A 222 -33.72 -11.41 -4.21
CA PRO A 222 -34.28 -11.38 -2.85
C PRO A 222 -33.38 -12.01 -1.77
N ALA A 223 -32.62 -13.05 -2.13
CA ALA A 223 -31.68 -13.69 -1.21
C ALA A 223 -30.51 -12.75 -0.83
N VAL A 224 -30.00 -12.00 -1.82
CA VAL A 224 -28.93 -11.02 -1.61
C VAL A 224 -29.43 -9.85 -0.76
N ALA A 225 -30.61 -9.31 -1.06
CA ALA A 225 -31.20 -8.23 -0.28
C ALA A 225 -31.42 -8.65 1.19
N LYS A 226 -31.90 -9.88 1.41
CA LYS A 226 -32.08 -10.43 2.76
C LYS A 226 -30.75 -10.54 3.51
N ALA A 227 -29.74 -11.17 2.88
CA ALA A 227 -28.42 -11.33 3.49
C ALA A 227 -27.77 -9.97 3.81
N THR A 228 -27.94 -8.99 2.91
CA THR A 228 -27.47 -7.61 3.09
C THR A 228 -28.07 -6.97 4.34
N GLU A 229 -29.38 -7.06 4.55
CA GLU A 229 -30.02 -6.50 5.74
C GLU A 229 -29.61 -7.21 7.04
N GLU A 230 -29.44 -8.53 7.02
CA GLU A 230 -28.94 -9.30 8.17
C GLU A 230 -27.50 -8.89 8.53
N ALA A 231 -26.65 -8.66 7.54
CA ALA A 231 -25.28 -8.21 7.73
C ALA A 231 -25.20 -6.75 8.22
N LEU A 232 -26.01 -5.84 7.68
CA LEU A 232 -26.10 -4.46 8.17
C LEU A 232 -26.56 -4.43 9.63
N ALA A 233 -27.53 -5.27 10.01
CA ALA A 233 -27.97 -5.41 11.38
C ALA A 233 -26.88 -6.02 12.29
N CYS A 234 -26.10 -6.98 11.80
CA CYS A 234 -24.95 -7.53 12.50
C CYS A 234 -23.89 -6.45 12.77
N MET A 235 -23.49 -5.70 11.73
CA MET A 235 -22.47 -4.65 11.84
C MET A 235 -22.94 -3.49 12.73
N SER A 236 -24.21 -3.09 12.62
CA SER A 236 -24.79 -2.09 13.52
C SER A 236 -24.71 -2.48 15.00
N LYS A 237 -24.81 -3.77 15.33
CA LYS A 237 -24.64 -4.28 16.71
C LYS A 237 -23.18 -4.35 17.14
N LYS A 238 -22.26 -4.62 16.22
CA LYS A 238 -20.81 -4.73 16.50
C LYS A 238 -20.09 -3.39 16.57
N GLN A 239 -20.66 -2.35 15.98
CA GLN A 239 -20.09 -1.00 16.01
C GLN A 239 -19.95 -0.51 17.46
N ASN A 240 -18.78 0.04 17.79
CA ASN A 240 -18.46 0.49 19.13
C ASN A 240 -19.12 1.85 19.47
N SER A 241 -19.01 2.27 20.73
CA SER A 241 -19.62 3.51 21.24
C SER A 241 -19.07 4.81 20.62
N GLU A 242 -17.93 4.74 19.94
CA GLU A 242 -17.27 5.85 19.24
C GLU A 242 -17.61 5.87 17.73
N GLY A 243 -18.52 4.99 17.28
CA GLY A 243 -18.90 4.89 15.87
C GLY A 243 -17.94 4.07 15.01
N GLY A 244 -16.92 3.43 15.59
CA GLY A 244 -15.92 2.64 14.86
C GLY A 244 -16.11 1.13 14.97
N PHE A 245 -15.13 0.40 14.42
CA PHE A 245 -15.06 -1.06 14.47
C PHE A 245 -13.72 -1.55 15.02
N SER A 246 -13.68 -2.83 15.36
CA SER A 246 -12.45 -3.55 15.70
C SER A 246 -12.42 -4.85 14.92
N SER A 247 -11.30 -5.13 14.27
CA SER A 247 -11.01 -6.43 13.67
C SER A 247 -9.89 -7.11 14.47
N TRP A 248 -10.00 -8.42 14.70
CA TRP A 248 -9.07 -9.22 15.51
C TRP A 248 -8.73 -8.63 16.89
N GLY A 249 -9.65 -7.87 17.49
CA GLY A 249 -9.48 -7.22 18.79
C GLY A 249 -8.83 -5.83 18.74
N THR A 250 -8.46 -5.34 17.56
CA THR A 250 -7.80 -4.05 17.37
C THR A 250 -8.74 -3.04 16.74
N LYS A 251 -8.98 -1.91 17.42
CA LYS A 251 -9.65 -0.73 16.82
C LYS A 251 -8.72 -0.15 15.75
N ASN A 252 -9.21 -0.05 14.52
CA ASN A 252 -8.41 0.44 13.40
C ASN A 252 -9.26 1.22 12.39
N SER A 253 -8.57 1.97 11.53
CA SER A 253 -9.19 2.81 10.51
C SER A 253 -9.84 1.99 9.37
N GLU A 254 -9.20 0.90 8.97
CA GLU A 254 -9.53 0.09 7.80
C GLU A 254 -10.86 -0.62 7.95
N SER A 255 -11.16 -1.16 9.13
CA SER A 255 -12.46 -1.74 9.45
C SER A 255 -13.59 -0.72 9.33
N CYS A 256 -13.34 0.54 9.71
CA CYS A 256 -14.29 1.62 9.53
C CYS A 256 -14.51 1.92 8.04
N VAL A 257 -13.41 1.98 7.28
CA VAL A 257 -13.42 2.19 5.83
C VAL A 257 -14.25 1.14 5.11
N GLN A 258 -14.09 -0.16 5.41
CA GLN A 258 -14.83 -1.20 4.71
C GLN A 258 -16.35 -1.04 4.85
N ILE A 259 -16.83 -0.59 6.00
CA ILE A 259 -18.25 -0.33 6.23
C ILE A 259 -18.69 0.99 5.57
N ILE A 260 -17.87 2.04 5.60
CA ILE A 260 -18.15 3.30 4.88
C ILE A 260 -18.35 3.02 3.39
N VAL A 261 -17.43 2.29 2.76
CA VAL A 261 -17.53 1.95 1.34
C VAL A 261 -18.73 1.05 1.07
N ALA A 262 -19.04 0.09 1.94
CA ALA A 262 -20.23 -0.74 1.82
C ALA A 262 -21.53 0.08 1.79
N LEU A 263 -21.68 1.02 2.73
CA LEU A 263 -22.85 1.91 2.77
C LEU A 263 -22.93 2.77 1.50
N CYS A 264 -21.80 3.31 1.04
CA CYS A 264 -21.74 4.12 -0.18
C CYS A 264 -22.10 3.31 -1.44
N GLU A 265 -21.61 2.07 -1.58
CA GLU A 265 -21.95 1.19 -2.70
C GLU A 265 -23.44 0.80 -2.69
N LEU A 266 -24.04 0.65 -1.50
CA LEU A 266 -25.48 0.39 -1.32
C LEU A 266 -26.36 1.65 -1.46
N GLY A 267 -25.77 2.84 -1.60
CA GLY A 267 -26.50 4.11 -1.63
C GLY A 267 -27.13 4.50 -0.28
N ILE A 268 -26.63 3.96 0.82
CA ILE A 268 -27.09 4.24 2.18
C ILE A 268 -26.34 5.47 2.71
N PRO A 269 -27.05 6.52 3.19
CA PRO A 269 -26.42 7.69 3.80
C PRO A 269 -25.54 7.35 5.01
N LEU A 270 -24.42 8.06 5.18
CA LEU A 270 -23.49 7.83 6.30
C LEU A 270 -24.02 8.31 7.67
N ASP A 271 -25.13 9.05 7.67
CA ASP A 271 -25.90 9.40 8.87
C ASP A 271 -27.08 8.43 9.13
N ASP A 272 -27.11 7.26 8.47
CA ASP A 272 -28.10 6.22 8.74
C ASP A 272 -28.09 5.88 10.25
N PRO A 273 -29.24 6.00 10.95
CA PRO A 273 -29.32 5.82 12.41
C PRO A 273 -28.82 4.46 12.91
N ARG A 274 -28.77 3.42 12.05
CA ARG A 274 -28.18 2.12 12.40
C ARG A 274 -26.69 2.27 12.73
N PHE A 275 -26.00 3.21 12.09
CA PHE A 275 -24.55 3.39 12.15
C PHE A 275 -24.10 4.68 12.87
N VAL A 276 -25.01 5.34 13.60
CA VAL A 276 -24.68 6.48 14.47
C VAL A 276 -24.71 6.05 15.93
N LYS A 277 -23.57 6.11 16.62
CA LYS A 277 -23.42 5.68 18.02
C LYS A 277 -22.98 6.85 18.90
N ASN A 278 -23.79 7.17 19.91
CA ASN A 278 -23.57 8.32 20.82
C ASN A 278 -23.33 9.65 20.08
N GLY A 279 -23.99 9.83 18.95
CA GLY A 279 -23.83 11.00 18.08
C GLY A 279 -22.72 10.88 17.06
N ASN A 280 -21.81 9.89 17.15
CA ASN A 280 -20.71 9.73 16.20
C ASN A 280 -21.11 8.86 15.02
N THR A 281 -20.84 9.34 13.81
CA THR A 281 -20.91 8.58 12.56
C THR A 281 -19.62 7.76 12.34
N LEU A 282 -19.62 6.88 11.34
CA LEU A 282 -18.41 6.18 10.89
C LEU A 282 -17.34 7.16 10.40
N LEU A 283 -17.75 8.22 9.71
CA LEU A 283 -16.84 9.21 9.17
C LEU A 283 -16.19 10.04 10.29
N ASP A 284 -16.94 10.37 11.35
CA ASP A 284 -16.35 11.01 12.55
C ASP A 284 -15.30 10.11 13.19
N ASN A 285 -15.57 8.80 13.29
CA ASN A 285 -14.61 7.84 13.82
C ASN A 285 -13.35 7.74 12.94
N LEU A 286 -13.51 7.60 11.63
CA LEU A 286 -12.38 7.55 10.68
C LEU A 286 -11.49 8.79 10.81
N MET A 287 -12.10 9.98 10.94
CA MET A 287 -11.35 11.23 11.08
C MET A 287 -10.55 11.34 12.39
N THR A 288 -10.76 10.46 13.37
CA THR A 288 -9.89 10.40 14.57
C THR A 288 -8.51 9.81 14.28
N PHE A 289 -8.37 9.08 13.16
CA PHE A 289 -7.09 8.52 12.70
C PHE A 289 -6.36 9.43 11.71
N TYR A 290 -7.00 10.53 11.27
CA TYR A 290 -6.46 11.45 10.29
C TYR A 290 -5.32 12.29 10.87
N LEU A 291 -4.19 12.32 10.14
CA LEU A 291 -3.06 13.18 10.42
C LEU A 291 -2.90 14.18 9.27
N PRO A 292 -3.27 15.46 9.46
CA PRO A 292 -3.13 16.48 8.43
C PRO A 292 -1.73 16.50 7.81
N GLY A 293 -1.68 16.48 6.48
CA GLY A 293 -0.47 16.43 5.65
C GLY A 293 0.23 15.07 5.60
N ASN A 294 -0.25 14.07 6.36
CA ASN A 294 0.44 12.80 6.63
C ASN A 294 -0.46 11.55 6.48
N GLY A 295 -1.67 11.70 5.94
CA GLY A 295 -2.59 10.58 5.71
C GLY A 295 -3.27 10.10 7.00
N PHE A 296 -3.29 8.80 7.23
CA PHE A 296 -4.03 8.15 8.31
C PHE A 296 -3.17 7.14 9.06
N LEU A 297 -3.43 7.03 10.36
CA LEU A 297 -2.89 5.97 11.20
C LEU A 297 -3.74 4.70 11.10
N HIS A 298 -3.10 3.53 11.18
CA HIS A 298 -3.81 2.25 11.32
C HIS A 298 -4.58 2.20 12.65
N THR A 299 -3.88 2.49 13.75
CA THR A 299 -4.42 2.55 15.12
C THR A 299 -4.13 3.91 15.76
N ALA A 300 -4.85 4.25 16.82
CA ALA A 300 -4.66 5.53 17.50
C ALA A 300 -3.26 5.71 18.13
N ASP A 301 -2.53 4.62 18.40
CA ASP A 301 -1.14 4.64 18.89
C ASP A 301 -0.10 4.54 17.77
N GLY A 302 -0.53 4.46 16.50
CA GLY A 302 0.32 4.41 15.32
C GLY A 302 1.02 3.07 15.09
N SER A 303 0.56 2.00 15.75
CA SER A 303 0.96 0.62 15.43
C SER A 303 0.39 0.16 14.08
N GLY A 304 1.06 -0.78 13.40
CA GLY A 304 0.64 -1.30 12.08
C GLY A 304 1.11 -0.46 10.89
N SER A 305 0.55 -0.72 9.69
CA SER A 305 0.95 -0.02 8.46
C SER A 305 0.09 1.21 8.20
N ASN A 306 0.65 2.37 8.54
CA ASN A 306 0.04 3.66 8.23
C ASN A 306 -0.09 3.90 6.72
N GLN A 307 0.75 3.29 5.87
CA GLN A 307 0.61 3.44 4.43
C GLN A 307 -0.64 2.74 3.91
N MET A 308 -0.88 1.48 4.31
CA MET A 308 -2.11 0.77 3.98
C MET A 308 -3.33 1.50 4.55
N ALA A 309 -3.27 1.92 5.82
CA ALA A 309 -4.32 2.69 6.46
C ALA A 309 -4.64 3.98 5.69
N SER A 310 -3.61 4.71 5.27
CA SER A 310 -3.76 5.93 4.47
C SER A 310 -4.37 5.66 3.10
N GLU A 311 -3.94 4.62 2.39
CA GLU A 311 -4.50 4.24 1.09
C GLU A 311 -5.98 3.84 1.20
N GLN A 312 -6.33 3.08 2.24
CA GLN A 312 -7.71 2.65 2.47
C GLN A 312 -8.60 3.79 2.95
N ALA A 313 -8.16 4.56 3.95
CA ALA A 313 -8.86 5.74 4.40
C ALA A 313 -9.11 6.72 3.26
N PHE A 314 -8.12 6.91 2.37
CA PHE A 314 -8.26 7.77 1.21
C PHE A 314 -9.40 7.34 0.29
N TYR A 315 -9.45 6.07 -0.14
CA TYR A 315 -10.58 5.63 -0.98
C TYR A 315 -11.91 5.60 -0.21
N GLY A 316 -11.88 5.43 1.12
CA GLY A 316 -13.05 5.54 1.99
C GLY A 316 -13.63 6.95 2.00
N LEU A 317 -12.79 7.98 2.16
CA LEU A 317 -13.18 9.38 2.05
C LEU A 317 -13.72 9.69 0.64
N ILE A 318 -13.10 9.14 -0.40
CA ILE A 318 -13.55 9.31 -1.77
C ILE A 318 -14.94 8.67 -1.96
N ALA A 319 -15.18 7.47 -1.44
CA ALA A 319 -16.50 6.83 -1.50
C ALA A 319 -17.57 7.73 -0.85
N ALA A 320 -17.28 8.27 0.33
CA ALA A 320 -18.16 9.22 1.03
C ALA A 320 -18.41 10.50 0.21
N GLN A 321 -17.35 11.11 -0.33
CA GLN A 321 -17.43 12.32 -1.14
C GLN A 321 -18.28 12.07 -2.40
N ARG A 322 -18.07 10.94 -3.06
CA ARG A 322 -18.79 10.58 -4.28
C ARG A 322 -20.28 10.34 -4.03
N LEU A 323 -20.64 9.68 -2.92
CA LEU A 323 -22.03 9.55 -2.48
C LEU A 323 -22.66 10.94 -2.24
N GLN A 324 -21.95 11.83 -1.53
CA GLN A 324 -22.42 13.18 -1.22
C GLN A 324 -22.59 14.06 -2.47
N ASP A 325 -21.79 13.82 -3.50
CA ASP A 325 -21.87 14.52 -4.79
C ASP A 325 -22.86 13.88 -5.77
N GLY A 326 -23.47 12.75 -5.43
CA GLY A 326 -24.36 11.99 -6.32
C GLY A 326 -23.62 11.43 -7.55
N ARG A 327 -22.31 11.20 -7.45
CA ARG A 327 -21.50 10.54 -8.48
C ARG A 327 -21.65 9.02 -8.37
N ASN A 328 -21.19 8.29 -9.40
CA ASN A 328 -21.11 6.83 -9.31
C ASN A 328 -20.27 6.42 -8.10
N SER A 329 -20.58 5.26 -7.50
CA SER A 329 -19.84 4.74 -6.36
C SER A 329 -18.35 4.47 -6.67
N LEU A 330 -17.57 4.13 -5.65
CA LEU A 330 -16.12 3.95 -5.79
C LEU A 330 -15.80 2.88 -6.84
N TYR A 331 -16.49 1.74 -6.76
CA TYR A 331 -16.28 0.57 -7.62
C TYR A 331 -17.25 0.47 -8.81
N ARG A 332 -17.99 1.54 -9.15
CA ARG A 332 -18.77 1.62 -10.40
C ARG A 332 -18.15 2.67 -11.30
N MET A 333 -17.24 2.24 -12.15
CA MET A 333 -16.29 3.12 -12.83
C MET A 333 -16.67 3.40 -14.29
N SER A 334 -17.97 3.40 -14.61
CA SER A 334 -18.44 3.86 -15.92
C SER A 334 -18.20 5.36 -16.15
N ASP A 335 -17.88 6.11 -15.08
CA ASP A 335 -17.45 7.51 -15.11
C ASP A 335 -15.93 7.66 -14.84
N ALA A 336 -15.14 6.60 -15.04
CA ALA A 336 -13.69 6.69 -14.97
C ALA A 336 -13.15 7.72 -15.96
N ARG A 337 -12.10 8.43 -15.55
CA ARG A 337 -11.36 9.29 -16.49
C ARG A 337 -10.72 8.42 -17.57
N THR A 338 -10.60 8.97 -18.77
CA THR A 338 -9.87 8.31 -19.86
C THR A 338 -8.45 8.85 -19.88
N ILE A 339 -7.47 7.97 -19.64
CA ILE A 339 -6.06 8.32 -19.81
C ILE A 339 -5.65 8.05 -21.26
N PRO A 340 -5.21 9.08 -22.02
CA PRO A 340 -4.86 8.91 -23.42
C PRO A 340 -3.74 7.89 -23.59
N ASP A 341 -3.82 7.12 -24.68
CA ASP A 341 -2.70 6.34 -25.16
C ASP A 341 -1.60 7.32 -25.58
N GLY A 342 -0.49 7.30 -24.86
CA GLY A 342 0.66 8.14 -25.10
C GLY A 342 1.90 7.40 -24.63
N PRO A 343 3.08 7.68 -25.20
CA PRO A 343 4.31 7.17 -24.63
C PRO A 343 4.36 7.65 -23.17
N ALA A 344 4.67 6.74 -22.25
CA ALA A 344 5.18 7.11 -20.93
C ALA A 344 6.19 8.24 -21.13
N THR A 345 6.00 9.38 -20.48
CA THR A 345 6.86 10.54 -20.67
C THR A 345 8.15 10.31 -19.90
N GLY A 346 9.06 9.52 -20.49
CA GLY A 346 10.32 9.15 -19.87
C GLY A 346 11.04 8.05 -20.66
N PRO A 347 12.32 7.77 -20.35
CA PRO A 347 12.99 6.56 -20.85
C PRO A 347 12.16 5.33 -20.49
N ALA A 348 12.09 4.34 -21.39
CA ALA A 348 11.34 3.10 -21.13
C ALA A 348 11.74 2.53 -19.76
N LYS A 349 10.77 2.28 -18.87
CA LYS A 349 11.06 1.77 -17.52
C LYS A 349 11.89 0.48 -17.61
N GLY A 350 12.92 0.39 -16.77
CA GLY A 350 13.92 -0.69 -16.80
C GLY A 350 15.08 -0.48 -17.79
N ALA A 351 15.03 0.50 -18.70
CA ALA A 351 16.14 0.79 -19.60
C ALA A 351 17.33 1.46 -18.91
N GLY A 352 17.11 2.04 -17.73
CA GLY A 352 18.08 2.86 -17.00
C GLY A 352 18.26 4.26 -17.62
N LEU A 353 19.02 5.14 -16.94
CA LEU A 353 19.31 6.49 -17.42
C LEU A 353 20.29 6.50 -18.61
N GLU A 354 20.25 7.59 -19.38
CA GLU A 354 21.30 7.89 -20.36
C GLU A 354 22.66 8.04 -19.65
N GLY A 355 23.73 7.51 -20.23
CA GLY A 355 25.08 7.59 -19.66
C GLY A 355 25.38 6.57 -18.56
N LYS A 356 24.43 5.69 -18.20
CA LYS A 356 24.72 4.56 -17.30
C LYS A 356 25.80 3.64 -17.87
N ASP A 357 26.51 2.95 -16.98
CA ASP A 357 27.48 1.92 -17.36
C ASP A 357 26.78 0.81 -18.18
N PRO A 358 27.35 0.36 -19.32
CA PRO A 358 26.76 -0.70 -20.14
C PRO A 358 26.54 -2.02 -19.42
N ALA A 359 27.30 -2.31 -18.36
CA ALA A 359 27.14 -3.52 -17.55
C ALA A 359 25.92 -3.43 -16.61
N VAL A 360 25.42 -2.23 -16.31
CA VAL A 360 24.25 -2.05 -15.45
C VAL A 360 22.98 -2.38 -16.22
N HIS A 361 22.11 -3.22 -15.65
CA HIS A 361 20.81 -3.51 -16.23
C HIS A 361 19.77 -3.77 -15.14
N SER A 362 18.49 -3.57 -15.47
CA SER A 362 17.39 -3.91 -14.57
C SER A 362 17.36 -5.41 -14.28
N SER A 363 17.11 -5.77 -13.03
CA SER A 363 16.88 -7.17 -12.64
C SER A 363 15.41 -7.55 -12.94
N PRO A 364 15.16 -8.63 -13.71
CA PRO A 364 13.81 -9.04 -14.05
C PRO A 364 13.06 -9.57 -12.83
N ILE A 365 11.74 -9.49 -12.86
CA ILE A 365 10.88 -10.12 -11.86
C ILE A 365 10.90 -11.63 -12.06
N THR A 366 11.26 -12.36 -11.00
CA THR A 366 11.40 -13.83 -11.00
C THR A 366 10.62 -14.52 -9.88
N GLN A 367 10.27 -13.80 -8.81
CA GLN A 367 9.54 -14.33 -7.66
C GLN A 367 8.27 -13.50 -7.40
N MET A 368 7.23 -13.79 -8.16
CA MET A 368 6.00 -12.99 -8.14
C MET A 368 5.26 -13.07 -6.80
N GLY A 369 4.72 -11.92 -6.36
CA GLY A 369 3.99 -11.83 -5.08
C GLY A 369 4.81 -12.24 -3.85
N LYS A 370 6.15 -12.27 -3.97
CA LYS A 370 7.04 -12.64 -2.87
C LYS A 370 6.90 -11.63 -1.75
N THR A 371 6.55 -12.15 -0.58
CA THR A 371 6.40 -11.39 0.67
C THR A 371 6.86 -12.24 1.86
N PHE A 372 6.84 -11.66 3.06
CA PHE A 372 7.31 -12.26 4.30
C PHE A 372 6.33 -12.02 5.46
N ASP A 373 6.18 -12.99 6.36
CA ASP A 373 5.14 -12.98 7.40
C ASP A 373 5.34 -11.88 8.46
N ASP A 374 6.59 -11.45 8.65
CA ASP A 374 7.02 -10.45 9.64
C ASP A 374 7.00 -9.01 9.10
N ILE A 375 6.49 -8.80 7.87
CA ILE A 375 6.31 -7.47 7.29
C ILE A 375 4.90 -7.23 6.74
N THR A 376 3.93 -8.13 6.97
CA THR A 376 2.57 -8.06 6.44
C THR A 376 1.48 -8.26 7.49
N GLY A 377 0.24 -7.91 7.14
CA GLY A 377 -0.93 -8.08 8.01
C GLY A 377 -0.77 -7.33 9.34
N VAL A 378 -0.88 -8.03 10.46
CA VAL A 378 -0.67 -7.44 11.80
C VAL A 378 0.79 -7.00 12.04
N ASN A 379 1.74 -7.52 11.27
CA ASN A 379 3.16 -7.18 11.33
C ASN A 379 3.56 -6.21 10.21
N ALA A 380 2.60 -5.52 9.59
CA ALA A 380 2.88 -4.73 8.41
C ALA A 380 3.97 -3.67 8.65
N HIS A 381 5.00 -3.66 7.80
CA HIS A 381 6.17 -2.81 7.95
C HIS A 381 6.15 -1.65 6.94
N LYS A 382 6.59 -0.45 7.33
CA LYS A 382 6.56 0.75 6.46
C LYS A 382 7.36 0.58 5.15
N ASN A 383 8.42 -0.23 5.18
CA ASN A 383 9.26 -0.51 4.01
C ASN A 383 8.82 -1.76 3.23
N GLN A 384 7.64 -2.33 3.51
CA GLN A 384 7.11 -3.50 2.81
C GLN A 384 7.14 -3.34 1.28
N PRO A 385 6.71 -2.21 0.68
CA PRO A 385 6.74 -2.06 -0.78
C PRO A 385 8.14 -2.21 -1.39
N ALA A 386 9.14 -1.57 -0.76
CA ALA A 386 10.54 -1.68 -1.18
C ALA A 386 11.07 -3.11 -1.02
N ILE A 387 10.73 -3.76 0.10
CA ILE A 387 11.16 -5.12 0.37
C ILE A 387 10.58 -6.11 -0.67
N GLU A 388 9.26 -6.06 -0.91
CA GLU A 388 8.59 -6.94 -1.87
C GLU A 388 9.08 -6.69 -3.31
N ALA A 389 9.27 -5.43 -3.71
CA ALA A 389 9.74 -5.08 -5.05
C ALA A 389 11.15 -5.63 -5.34
N LEU A 390 12.06 -5.53 -4.37
CA LEU A 390 13.42 -6.06 -4.50
C LEU A 390 13.45 -7.59 -4.37
N ALA A 391 12.63 -8.17 -3.50
CA ALA A 391 12.54 -9.63 -3.32
C ALA A 391 11.96 -10.30 -4.57
N ALA A 392 10.96 -9.69 -5.20
CA ALA A 392 10.39 -10.19 -6.45
C ALA A 392 11.42 -10.25 -7.60
N ARG A 393 12.47 -9.43 -7.55
CA ARG A 393 13.58 -9.39 -8.51
C ARG A 393 14.80 -10.22 -8.07
N GLY A 394 14.72 -10.92 -6.93
CA GLY A 394 15.84 -11.70 -6.38
C GLY A 394 17.03 -10.85 -5.93
N ILE A 395 16.81 -9.55 -5.70
CA ILE A 395 17.86 -8.62 -5.25
C ILE A 395 18.12 -8.84 -3.75
N ILE A 396 17.05 -8.99 -2.98
CA ILE A 396 17.08 -9.33 -1.55
C ILE A 396 16.31 -10.62 -1.28
N ASP A 397 16.73 -11.35 -0.26
CA ASP A 397 16.10 -12.59 0.18
C ASP A 397 15.76 -12.53 1.67
N GLY A 398 14.75 -13.30 2.07
CA GLY A 398 14.44 -13.56 3.47
C GLY A 398 15.32 -14.64 4.08
N LYS A 399 15.09 -14.90 5.36
CA LYS A 399 15.70 -16.00 6.11
C LYS A 399 15.02 -17.33 5.78
N SER A 400 15.68 -18.42 6.17
CA SER A 400 15.20 -19.79 5.92
C SER A 400 13.87 -20.13 6.60
N ASP A 401 13.49 -19.38 7.62
CA ASP A 401 12.22 -19.54 8.35
C ASP A 401 11.05 -18.79 7.71
N GLY A 402 11.27 -18.11 6.57
CA GLY A 402 10.23 -17.35 5.87
C GLY A 402 10.11 -15.88 6.31
N SER A 403 10.88 -15.44 7.33
CA SER A 403 10.93 -14.04 7.77
C SER A 403 11.88 -13.19 6.91
N PHE A 404 11.68 -11.87 6.88
CA PHE A 404 12.62 -10.92 6.30
C PHE A 404 13.65 -10.40 7.32
N ASP A 405 13.25 -10.26 8.59
CA ASP A 405 13.97 -9.57 9.67
C ASP A 405 14.26 -8.09 9.35
N PRO A 406 13.24 -7.23 9.29
CA PRO A 406 13.39 -5.83 8.84
C PRO A 406 14.35 -5.01 9.72
N GLU A 407 14.35 -5.25 11.03
CA GLU A 407 15.20 -4.54 12.01
C GLU A 407 16.59 -5.14 12.17
N GLY A 408 16.86 -6.29 11.52
CA GLY A 408 18.16 -6.95 11.57
C GLY A 408 19.25 -6.10 10.94
N SER A 409 20.46 -6.15 11.51
CA SER A 409 21.64 -5.52 10.91
C SER A 409 22.18 -6.32 9.72
N MET A 410 22.91 -5.68 8.82
CA MET A 410 23.55 -6.32 7.67
C MET A 410 25.08 -6.22 7.71
N THR A 411 25.76 -7.25 7.22
CA THR A 411 27.21 -7.25 7.03
C THR A 411 27.61 -6.49 5.76
N ARG A 412 28.85 -6.00 5.72
CA ARG A 412 29.42 -5.34 4.53
C ARG A 412 29.43 -6.26 3.30
N ALA A 413 29.66 -7.55 3.49
CA ALA A 413 29.62 -8.54 2.40
C ALA A 413 28.21 -8.73 1.83
N GLU A 414 27.20 -8.83 2.69
CA GLU A 414 25.80 -8.92 2.26
C GLU A 414 25.37 -7.67 1.51
N PHE A 415 25.72 -6.48 2.02
CA PHE A 415 25.38 -5.23 1.37
C PHE A 415 26.05 -5.09 -0.01
N ALA A 416 27.33 -5.45 -0.14
CA ALA A 416 28.00 -5.48 -1.44
C ALA A 416 27.33 -6.43 -2.44
N ALA A 417 26.92 -7.62 -1.98
CA ALA A 417 26.21 -8.58 -2.82
C ALA A 417 24.86 -8.05 -3.32
N ILE A 418 24.09 -7.42 -2.44
CA ILE A 418 22.79 -6.86 -2.80
C ILE A 418 22.94 -5.68 -3.77
N VAL A 419 23.93 -4.78 -3.59
CA VAL A 419 24.17 -3.68 -4.55
C VAL A 419 24.54 -4.23 -5.93
N VAL A 420 25.41 -5.25 -6.01
CA VAL A 420 25.78 -5.88 -7.28
C VAL A 420 24.55 -6.48 -7.97
N ARG A 421 23.68 -7.19 -7.24
CA ARG A 421 22.42 -7.72 -7.78
C ARG A 421 21.42 -6.64 -8.18
N ALA A 422 21.34 -5.55 -7.41
CA ALA A 422 20.44 -4.43 -7.68
C ALA A 422 20.76 -3.78 -9.03
N LEU A 423 22.04 -3.66 -9.36
CA LEU A 423 22.52 -3.10 -10.63
C LEU A 423 22.56 -4.14 -11.77
N GLY A 424 22.13 -5.38 -11.52
CA GLY A 424 22.18 -6.48 -12.48
C GLY A 424 23.58 -7.00 -12.78
N LEU A 425 24.63 -6.50 -12.13
CA LEU A 425 26.02 -6.79 -12.49
C LEU A 425 26.35 -8.29 -12.34
N THR A 426 27.05 -8.85 -13.34
CA THR A 426 27.52 -10.24 -13.30
C THR A 426 28.61 -10.41 -12.23
N PRO A 427 28.44 -11.33 -11.25
CA PRO A 427 29.38 -11.51 -10.15
C PRO A 427 30.60 -12.35 -10.59
N GLU A 428 31.53 -11.74 -11.32
CA GLU A 428 32.74 -12.39 -11.87
C GLU A 428 34.05 -11.68 -11.49
N GLY A 429 33.98 -10.62 -10.70
CA GLY A 429 35.15 -9.85 -10.30
C GLY A 429 36.15 -10.65 -9.46
N LYS A 430 37.44 -10.41 -9.71
CA LYS A 430 38.54 -11.07 -9.00
C LYS A 430 38.69 -10.50 -7.59
N ASN A 431 38.91 -11.38 -6.62
CA ASN A 431 39.19 -10.96 -5.25
C ASN A 431 40.45 -10.08 -5.20
N SER A 432 40.32 -8.92 -4.56
CA SER A 432 41.40 -7.93 -4.38
C SER A 432 41.72 -7.66 -2.91
N PHE A 433 41.06 -8.37 -1.98
CA PHE A 433 41.21 -8.18 -0.53
C PHE A 433 41.74 -9.44 0.16
N SER A 434 42.66 -9.23 1.09
CA SER A 434 43.34 -10.29 1.84
C SER A 434 42.45 -11.02 2.85
N ASP A 435 41.37 -10.37 3.32
CA ASP A 435 40.41 -10.92 4.29
C ASP A 435 39.12 -11.44 3.64
N VAL A 436 39.14 -11.65 2.32
CA VAL A 436 38.07 -12.29 1.57
C VAL A 436 38.60 -13.64 1.07
N ALA A 437 38.04 -14.74 1.58
CA ALA A 437 38.41 -16.08 1.12
C ALA A 437 37.87 -16.31 -0.30
N ALA A 438 38.64 -16.97 -1.17
CA ALA A 438 38.27 -17.14 -2.59
C ALA A 438 37.01 -18.01 -2.76
N GLU A 439 36.79 -18.93 -1.83
CA GLU A 439 35.65 -19.84 -1.76
C GLU A 439 34.43 -19.27 -1.03
N ALA A 440 34.53 -18.07 -0.46
CA ALA A 440 33.39 -17.43 0.21
C ALA A 440 32.31 -17.08 -0.82
N TRP A 441 31.04 -17.33 -0.48
CA TRP A 441 29.90 -17.07 -1.37
C TRP A 441 29.83 -15.62 -1.86
N TYR A 442 30.32 -14.68 -1.04
CA TYR A 442 30.34 -13.24 -1.34
C TYR A 442 31.58 -12.79 -2.12
N ALA A 443 32.62 -13.62 -2.25
CA ALA A 443 33.87 -13.27 -2.93
C ALA A 443 33.66 -12.71 -4.36
N PRO A 444 32.86 -13.35 -5.24
CA PRO A 444 32.64 -12.81 -6.59
C PRO A 444 31.91 -11.45 -6.57
N TYR A 445 30.99 -11.25 -5.63
CA TYR A 445 30.27 -9.99 -5.48
C TYR A 445 31.18 -8.87 -4.99
N VAL A 446 32.01 -9.14 -3.97
CA VAL A 446 32.98 -8.18 -3.46
C VAL A 446 34.00 -7.82 -4.55
N GLY A 447 34.51 -8.80 -5.29
CA GLY A 447 35.42 -8.54 -6.42
C GLY A 447 34.79 -7.68 -7.51
N THR A 448 33.51 -7.91 -7.82
CA THR A 448 32.76 -7.14 -8.84
C THR A 448 32.52 -5.71 -8.36
N ALA A 449 32.03 -5.55 -7.12
CA ALA A 449 31.82 -4.24 -6.51
C ALA A 449 33.12 -3.42 -6.46
N TYR A 450 34.27 -4.06 -6.22
CA TYR A 450 35.57 -3.39 -6.26
C TYR A 450 35.95 -2.97 -7.68
N SER A 451 35.80 -3.87 -8.65
CA SER A 451 36.14 -3.62 -10.06
C SER A 451 35.31 -2.48 -10.66
N CYS A 452 34.05 -2.35 -10.24
CA CYS A 452 33.14 -1.27 -10.63
C CYS A 452 33.30 0.00 -9.79
N GLY A 453 34.22 0.04 -8.82
CA GLY A 453 34.47 1.21 -7.97
C GLY A 453 33.38 1.50 -6.92
N ILE A 454 32.47 0.57 -6.68
CA ILE A 454 31.42 0.66 -5.64
C ILE A 454 32.06 0.60 -4.25
N ILE A 455 33.07 -0.27 -4.07
CA ILE A 455 33.80 -0.42 -2.81
C ILE A 455 35.30 -0.14 -2.99
N THR A 456 35.94 0.33 -1.91
CA THR A 456 37.38 0.63 -1.87
C THR A 456 38.12 -0.10 -0.74
N GLY A 457 37.41 -0.87 0.09
CA GLY A 457 37.97 -1.48 1.30
C GLY A 457 38.03 -0.52 2.50
N VAL A 458 38.66 -0.99 3.58
CA VAL A 458 38.82 -0.26 4.86
C VAL A 458 40.27 0.14 5.15
N GLY A 459 41.17 -0.01 4.17
CA GLY A 459 42.62 0.16 4.33
C GLY A 459 43.39 -1.17 4.34
N ASP A 460 44.71 -1.12 4.20
CA ASP A 460 45.64 -2.26 4.31
C ASP A 460 45.28 -3.49 3.45
N GLY A 461 44.64 -3.28 2.30
CA GLY A 461 44.20 -4.38 1.43
C GLY A 461 43.10 -5.25 2.05
N ARG A 462 42.26 -4.68 2.93
CA ARG A 462 41.16 -5.36 3.62
C ARG A 462 39.79 -4.79 3.26
N PHE A 463 38.77 -5.64 3.32
CA PHE A 463 37.36 -5.28 3.10
C PHE A 463 36.50 -5.32 4.36
N ASN A 464 36.86 -6.14 5.35
CA ASN A 464 36.07 -6.44 6.55
C ASN A 464 34.67 -7.02 6.22
N PRO A 465 34.58 -8.21 5.59
CA PRO A 465 33.31 -8.75 5.09
C PRO A 465 32.26 -9.01 6.17
N SER A 466 32.66 -9.44 7.38
CA SER A 466 31.76 -9.76 8.49
C SER A 466 31.42 -8.57 9.40
N GLY A 467 32.04 -7.40 9.15
CA GLY A 467 31.70 -6.19 9.90
C GLY A 467 30.30 -5.70 9.53
N THR A 468 29.56 -5.20 10.52
CA THR A 468 28.29 -4.52 10.28
C THR A 468 28.52 -3.23 9.50
N ILE A 469 27.69 -2.97 8.49
CA ILE A 469 27.78 -1.75 7.70
C ILE A 469 27.05 -0.59 8.37
N THR A 470 27.73 0.54 8.50
CA THR A 470 27.16 1.78 9.06
C THR A 470 26.41 2.58 8.01
N ARG A 471 25.51 3.48 8.44
CA ARG A 471 24.72 4.31 7.53
C ARG A 471 25.56 5.19 6.62
N GLN A 472 26.65 5.79 7.13
CA GLN A 472 27.53 6.57 6.28
C GLN A 472 28.26 5.71 5.23
N GLU A 473 28.65 4.47 5.58
CA GLU A 473 29.29 3.56 4.62
C GLU A 473 28.31 3.08 3.54
N ALA A 474 27.08 2.76 3.93
CA ALA A 474 26.01 2.39 3.00
C ALA A 474 25.72 3.54 2.01
N ALA A 475 25.61 4.78 2.50
CA ALA A 475 25.42 5.95 1.64
C ALA A 475 26.57 6.16 0.65
N VAL A 476 27.82 5.94 1.05
CA VAL A 476 28.98 6.01 0.14
C VAL A 476 28.91 4.97 -0.96
N MET A 477 28.60 3.72 -0.60
CA MET A 477 28.46 2.65 -1.59
C MET A 477 27.29 2.89 -2.54
N VAL A 478 26.16 3.39 -2.04
CA VAL A 478 24.97 3.70 -2.85
C VAL A 478 25.21 4.89 -3.77
N SER A 479 25.87 5.96 -3.31
CA SER A 479 26.27 7.07 -4.17
C SER A 479 27.19 6.61 -5.31
N ARG A 480 28.16 5.73 -5.02
CA ARG A 480 29.03 5.17 -6.08
C ARG A 480 28.26 4.29 -7.06
N ALA A 481 27.29 3.51 -6.58
CA ALA A 481 26.39 2.74 -7.43
C ALA A 481 25.52 3.65 -8.29
N ALA A 482 25.00 4.76 -7.74
CA ALA A 482 24.21 5.76 -8.46
C ALA A 482 24.98 6.37 -9.63
N LYS A 483 26.28 6.61 -9.45
CA LYS A 483 27.16 7.08 -10.53
C LYS A 483 27.22 6.09 -11.69
N LEU A 484 27.27 4.79 -11.42
CA LEU A 484 27.20 3.75 -12.47
C LEU A 484 25.82 3.71 -13.15
N CYS A 485 24.77 4.07 -12.43
CA CYS A 485 23.42 4.20 -12.97
C CYS A 485 23.21 5.47 -13.82
N GLY A 486 24.21 6.34 -13.96
CA GLY A 486 24.12 7.58 -14.74
C GLY A 486 23.62 8.79 -13.95
N LEU A 487 23.51 8.71 -12.63
CA LEU A 487 23.17 9.87 -11.80
C LEU A 487 24.38 10.79 -11.60
N GLU A 488 24.13 12.10 -11.55
CA GLU A 488 25.14 13.11 -11.21
C GLU A 488 25.36 13.16 -9.70
N THR A 489 26.40 12.49 -9.23
CA THR A 489 26.63 12.29 -7.78
C THR A 489 27.58 13.29 -7.14
N GLU A 490 28.23 14.13 -7.94
CA GLU A 490 29.20 15.10 -7.46
C GLU A 490 28.47 16.29 -6.81
N MET A 491 28.87 16.62 -5.57
CA MET A 491 28.35 17.77 -4.85
C MET A 491 29.48 18.68 -4.43
N ASP A 492 29.29 19.99 -4.63
CA ASP A 492 30.25 20.97 -4.10
C ASP A 492 30.13 21.12 -2.57
N ASN A 493 31.14 21.76 -1.97
CA ASN A 493 31.23 21.95 -0.52
C ASN A 493 30.11 22.84 0.06
N ALA A 494 29.50 23.71 -0.73
CA ALA A 494 28.41 24.56 -0.27
C ALA A 494 27.08 23.78 -0.26
N ALA A 495 26.76 23.11 -1.37
CA ALA A 495 25.61 22.24 -1.52
C ALA A 495 25.62 21.11 -0.47
N THR A 496 26.76 20.43 -0.30
CA THR A 496 26.94 19.37 0.69
C THR A 496 26.61 19.86 2.10
N ARG A 497 27.16 21.03 2.49
CA ARG A 497 26.93 21.61 3.81
C ARG A 497 25.46 22.02 4.00
N ASN A 498 24.87 22.67 2.99
CA ASN A 498 23.49 23.15 3.07
C ASN A 498 22.52 21.98 3.25
N MET A 499 22.71 20.89 2.50
CA MET A 499 21.88 19.69 2.61
C MET A 499 22.02 19.02 3.98
N LEU A 500 23.24 18.90 4.51
CA LEU A 500 23.46 18.23 5.79
C LEU A 500 23.16 19.09 7.01
N ALA A 501 23.17 20.42 6.90
CA ALA A 501 22.98 21.33 8.02
C ALA A 501 21.61 21.22 8.70
N GLN A 502 20.63 20.60 8.05
CA GLN A 502 19.33 20.31 8.66
C GLN A 502 19.41 19.23 9.75
N PHE A 503 20.43 18.37 9.72
CA PHE A 503 20.60 17.30 10.69
C PHE A 503 21.58 17.72 11.79
N PRO A 504 21.17 17.80 13.06
CA PRO A 504 22.04 18.29 14.15
C PRO A 504 23.34 17.52 14.33
N ASP A 505 23.38 16.24 13.97
CA ASP A 505 24.51 15.34 14.16
C ASP A 505 25.43 15.21 12.94
N TYR A 506 25.22 15.99 11.87
CA TYR A 506 26.00 15.84 10.63
C TYR A 506 27.51 16.01 10.81
N MET A 507 27.94 16.79 11.82
CA MET A 507 29.35 16.97 12.15
C MET A 507 30.03 15.68 12.65
N GLY A 508 29.25 14.70 13.14
CA GLY A 508 29.73 13.35 13.47
C GLY A 508 30.00 12.47 12.25
N THR A 509 29.62 12.90 11.06
CA THR A 509 29.89 12.21 9.80
C THR A 509 31.35 12.38 9.41
N ALA A 510 31.99 11.28 8.99
CA ALA A 510 33.34 11.33 8.46
C ALA A 510 33.42 12.20 7.19
N GLU A 511 34.50 12.96 7.02
CA GLU A 511 34.60 13.94 5.92
C GLU A 511 34.40 13.31 4.53
N TRP A 512 34.94 12.11 4.32
CA TRP A 512 34.80 11.34 3.07
C TRP A 512 33.37 10.85 2.79
N ALA A 513 32.49 10.82 3.79
CA ALA A 513 31.11 10.38 3.65
C ALA A 513 30.11 11.55 3.47
N ARG A 514 30.52 12.81 3.70
CA ARG A 514 29.60 13.96 3.71
C ARG A 514 28.96 14.20 2.35
N ALA A 515 29.73 14.29 1.27
CA ALA A 515 29.17 14.52 -0.06
C ALA A 515 28.26 13.37 -0.52
N PRO A 516 28.65 12.08 -0.39
CA PRO A 516 27.73 10.97 -0.68
C PRO A 516 26.45 10.96 0.15
N LEU A 517 26.53 11.27 1.46
CA LEU A 517 25.34 11.38 2.31
C LEU A 517 24.43 12.51 1.85
N ALA A 518 25.00 13.68 1.58
CA ALA A 518 24.24 14.82 1.07
C ALA A 518 23.54 14.46 -0.25
N PHE A 519 24.23 13.76 -1.15
CA PHE A 519 23.66 13.30 -2.41
C PHE A 519 22.47 12.37 -2.16
N CYS A 520 22.64 11.37 -1.29
CA CYS A 520 21.56 10.43 -0.98
C CYS A 520 20.33 11.13 -0.38
N TYR A 521 20.51 12.16 0.44
CA TYR A 521 19.38 12.96 0.94
C TYR A 521 18.76 13.83 -0.17
N GLN A 522 19.58 14.49 -0.98
CA GLN A 522 19.11 15.35 -2.08
C GLN A 522 18.25 14.57 -3.08
N GLU A 523 18.72 13.40 -3.49
CA GLU A 523 18.03 12.50 -4.42
C GLU A 523 16.96 11.63 -3.73
N LYS A 524 16.65 11.89 -2.45
CA LYS A 524 15.65 11.17 -1.65
C LYS A 524 15.88 9.65 -1.57
N ILE A 525 17.11 9.20 -1.82
CA ILE A 525 17.56 7.84 -1.53
C ILE A 525 17.50 7.59 -0.02
N LEU A 526 17.82 8.60 0.78
CA LEU A 526 17.60 8.66 2.22
C LEU A 526 16.50 9.67 2.55
N ASP A 527 15.65 9.34 3.52
CA ASP A 527 14.53 10.19 3.95
C ASP A 527 15.01 11.39 4.76
N GLN A 528 14.55 12.59 4.39
CA GLN A 528 14.85 13.84 5.07
C GLN A 528 13.96 14.10 6.30
N ALA A 529 12.90 13.31 6.52
CA ALA A 529 12.01 13.46 7.67
C ALA A 529 12.66 13.02 9.00
N GLU A 530 13.76 12.25 8.94
CA GLU A 530 14.50 11.83 10.13
C GLU A 530 15.20 13.02 10.80
N LEU A 531 15.12 13.11 12.13
CA LEU A 531 15.73 14.22 12.87
C LEU A 531 17.26 14.20 12.87
N ASN A 532 17.88 13.03 12.73
CA ASN A 532 19.33 12.83 12.81
C ASN A 532 19.79 11.84 11.74
N ILE A 533 21.02 12.00 11.26
CA ILE A 533 21.65 11.07 10.31
C ILE A 533 21.97 9.74 11.00
N ARG A 534 22.48 9.77 12.23
CA ARG A 534 23.04 8.61 12.96
C ARG A 534 24.11 7.90 12.11
N PRO A 535 25.21 8.59 11.75
CA PRO A 535 26.13 8.15 10.68
C PRO A 535 26.92 6.88 11.01
N LEU A 536 27.17 6.63 12.30
CA LEU A 536 27.94 5.48 12.79
C LEU A 536 27.07 4.29 13.22
N GLU A 537 25.75 4.44 13.21
CA GLU A 537 24.85 3.33 13.52
C GLU A 537 24.76 2.36 12.35
N ALA A 538 24.50 1.10 12.67
CA ALA A 538 24.20 0.08 11.67
C ALA A 538 22.92 0.42 10.91
N VAL A 539 22.92 0.20 9.60
CA VAL A 539 21.67 0.21 8.83
C VAL A 539 20.94 -1.11 9.00
N THR A 540 19.61 -1.01 9.09
CA THR A 540 18.75 -2.20 9.14
C THR A 540 18.53 -2.78 7.74
N ARG A 541 18.11 -4.04 7.65
CA ARG A 541 17.77 -4.70 6.39
C ARG A 541 16.64 -3.97 5.66
N ALA A 542 15.65 -3.43 6.38
CA ALA A 542 14.58 -2.63 5.81
C ALA A 542 15.07 -1.28 5.25
N GLU A 543 15.98 -0.59 5.94
CA GLU A 543 16.59 0.64 5.45
C GLU A 543 17.39 0.40 4.16
N VAL A 544 18.16 -0.69 4.12
CA VAL A 544 18.90 -1.10 2.90
C VAL A 544 17.95 -1.34 1.74
N ALA A 545 16.83 -2.05 1.97
CA ALA A 545 15.84 -2.28 0.94
C ALA A 545 15.24 -0.96 0.42
N GLN A 546 14.90 -0.03 1.30
CA GLN A 546 14.37 1.27 0.90
C GLN A 546 15.38 2.11 0.11
N MET A 547 16.63 2.17 0.56
CA MET A 547 17.69 2.92 -0.13
C MET A 547 17.88 2.42 -1.56
N LEU A 548 17.92 1.11 -1.76
CA LEU A 548 18.12 0.52 -3.08
C LEU A 548 16.87 0.65 -3.95
N PHE A 549 15.68 0.50 -3.39
CA PHE A 549 14.44 0.77 -4.11
C PHE A 549 14.40 2.20 -4.64
N ASN A 550 14.73 3.19 -3.81
CA ASN A 550 14.77 4.60 -4.20
C ASN A 550 15.86 4.87 -5.25
N LEU A 551 17.04 4.27 -5.10
CA LEU A 551 18.11 4.34 -6.10
C LEU A 551 17.63 3.81 -7.46
N LEU A 552 17.07 2.60 -7.49
CA LEU A 552 16.64 1.96 -8.74
C LEU A 552 15.48 2.71 -9.39
N SER A 553 14.57 3.28 -8.58
CA SER A 553 13.50 4.16 -9.07
C SER A 553 14.09 5.39 -9.75
N SER A 554 14.99 6.10 -9.08
CA SER A 554 15.66 7.32 -9.59
C SER A 554 16.52 7.03 -10.84
N ALA A 555 17.05 5.80 -10.92
CA ALA A 555 17.84 5.33 -12.05
C ALA A 555 17.01 4.76 -13.20
N ASN A 556 15.68 4.71 -13.09
CA ASN A 556 14.80 4.05 -14.07
C ASN A 556 15.13 2.56 -14.32
N LEU A 557 15.45 1.83 -13.25
CA LEU A 557 15.84 0.41 -13.24
C LEU A 557 14.81 -0.52 -12.57
N LEU A 558 13.65 -0.01 -12.15
CA LEU A 558 12.52 -0.79 -11.64
C LEU A 558 11.45 -1.08 -12.69
#